data_AF-A0AAW6SIZ7-F1
#
_entry.id   AF-A0AAW6SIZ7-F1
#
_cell.length_a   1.000
_cell.length_b   1.000
_cell.length_c   1.000
_cell.angle_alpha   90.00
_cell.angle_beta   90.00
_cell.angle_gamma   90.00
#
_symmetry.space_group_name_H-M   'P 1'
#
loop_
_entity.id
_entity.type
_entity.pdbx_description
1 polymer ?
#
loop_
_entity_poly.entity_id
_entity_poly.type
_entity_poly.pdbx_seq_one_letter_code
_entity_poly.pdbx_strand_id
1 'polypeptide(L)'
;MKDDKQDKSLFRHESLQSIDGVQDILKAIIKGLGKGLLSFRDEDGEIRLAPRGLMTLKVTARREDDHHRLDIRLSWHAKPGAKRNKTLKVLDE
;
A
#
# COMPACT_ATOMS: atom_id res chain seq x y z
N MET A 1 -15.14 28.68 -1.91
CA MET A 1 -15.09 27.21 -1.77
C MET A 1 -13.98 26.73 -2.69
N LYS A 2 -12.91 26.13 -2.16
CA LYS A 2 -11.80 25.62 -3.00
C LYS A 2 -12.25 24.28 -3.58
N ASP A 3 -12.21 24.16 -4.90
CA ASP A 3 -12.39 22.90 -5.61
C ASP A 3 -11.35 21.89 -5.13
N ASP A 4 -11.78 20.93 -4.32
CA ASP A 4 -10.97 19.81 -3.89
C ASP A 4 -10.93 18.81 -5.05
N LYS A 5 -10.03 19.06 -6.00
CA LYS A 5 -9.70 18.11 -7.06
C LYS A 5 -9.09 16.89 -6.37
N GLN A 6 -9.92 15.89 -6.07
CA GLN A 6 -9.47 14.56 -5.68
C GLN A 6 -8.41 14.11 -6.68
N ASP A 7 -7.16 14.07 -6.21
CA ASP A 7 -6.07 13.53 -6.99
C ASP A 7 -6.35 12.04 -7.15
N LYS A 8 -6.78 11.63 -8.36
CA LYS A 8 -7.16 10.25 -8.71
C LYS A 8 -6.07 9.20 -8.40
N SER A 9 -4.89 9.65 -7.96
CA SER A 9 -3.76 8.83 -7.55
C SER A 9 -3.77 8.42 -6.06
N LEU A 10 -4.61 9.02 -5.20
CA LEU A 10 -4.64 8.73 -3.77
C LEU A 10 -6.03 8.23 -3.33
N PHE A 11 -6.06 7.06 -2.69
CA PHE A 11 -7.20 6.55 -1.94
C PHE A 11 -6.80 6.43 -0.47
N ARG A 12 -7.61 6.99 0.44
CA ARG A 12 -7.39 6.93 1.88
C ARG A 12 -8.70 6.57 2.55
N HIS A 13 -8.68 5.50 3.34
CA HIS A 13 -9.82 5.02 4.11
C HIS A 13 -9.36 4.73 5.53
N GLU A 14 -10.14 5.15 6.52
CA GLU A 14 -9.93 4.85 7.94
C GLU A 14 -11.29 4.51 8.56
N SER A 15 -11.36 3.39 9.28
CA SER A 15 -12.58 2.97 9.99
C SER A 15 -12.23 2.21 11.27
N LEU A 16 -13.14 2.30 12.24
CA LEU A 16 -13.11 1.47 13.44
C LEU A 16 -13.76 0.13 13.11
N GLN A 17 -13.03 -0.97 13.31
CA GLN A 17 -13.45 -2.32 12.95
C GLN A 17 -13.24 -3.29 14.12
N SER A 18 -14.03 -4.37 14.15
CA SER A 18 -13.73 -5.52 15.01
C SER A 18 -12.50 -6.28 14.50
N ILE A 19 -11.94 -7.17 15.33
CA ILE A 19 -10.82 -8.04 14.93
C ILE A 19 -11.19 -8.85 13.67
N ASP A 20 -12.38 -9.42 13.61
CA ASP A 20 -12.85 -10.20 12.46
C ASP A 20 -12.97 -9.33 11.20
N GLY A 21 -13.49 -8.10 11.35
CA GLY A 21 -13.56 -7.14 10.24
C GLY A 21 -12.18 -6.79 9.67
N VAL A 22 -11.19 -6.55 10.54
CA VAL A 22 -9.79 -6.34 10.12
C VAL A 22 -9.24 -7.57 9.40
N GLN A 23 -9.47 -8.78 9.93
CA GLN A 23 -9.02 -10.01 9.30
C GLN A 23 -9.61 -10.19 7.90
N ASP A 24 -10.88 -9.89 7.71
CA ASP A 24 -11.55 -10.03 6.42
C ASP A 24 -11.03 -9.03 5.39
N ILE A 25 -10.73 -7.79 5.79
CA ILE A 25 -10.05 -6.80 4.94
C ILE A 25 -8.65 -7.31 4.54
N LEU A 26 -7.87 -7.84 5.49
CA LEU A 26 -6.53 -8.39 5.19
C LEU A 26 -6.60 -9.59 4.24
N LYS A 27 -7.56 -10.51 4.44
CA LYS A 27 -7.80 -11.63 3.52
C LYS A 27 -8.18 -11.15 2.12
N ALA A 28 -9.00 -10.10 2.01
CA ALA A 28 -9.38 -9.51 0.73
C ALA A 28 -8.16 -8.91 0.00
N ILE A 29 -7.26 -8.24 0.73
CA ILE A 29 -5.99 -7.73 0.18
C ILE A 29 -5.13 -8.90 -0.32
N ILE A 30 -4.96 -9.97 0.47
CA ILE A 30 -4.21 -11.17 0.06
C ILE A 30 -4.80 -11.78 -1.22
N LYS A 31 -6.12 -11.91 -1.29
CA LYS A 31 -6.83 -12.41 -2.49
C LYS A 31 -6.61 -11.51 -3.71
N GLY A 32 -6.64 -10.18 -3.53
CA GLY A 32 -6.38 -9.22 -4.59
C GLY A 32 -4.95 -9.27 -5.12
N LEU A 33 -3.96 -9.41 -4.21
CA LEU A 33 -2.57 -9.65 -4.59
C LEU A 33 -2.42 -10.92 -5.42
N GLY A 34 -3.02 -12.03 -5.00
CA GLY A 34 -3.00 -13.30 -5.73
C GLY A 34 -3.63 -13.23 -7.13
N LYS A 35 -4.62 -12.34 -7.32
CA LYS A 35 -5.25 -12.07 -8.62
C LYS A 35 -4.50 -11.05 -9.49
N GLY A 36 -3.51 -10.34 -8.94
CA GLY A 36 -2.83 -9.23 -9.61
C GLY A 36 -3.69 -7.97 -9.75
N LEU A 37 -4.74 -7.82 -8.94
CA LEU A 37 -5.63 -6.66 -8.94
C LEU A 37 -6.10 -6.34 -7.51
N LEU A 38 -5.79 -5.14 -7.04
CA LEU A 38 -6.32 -4.55 -5.82
C LEU A 38 -7.33 -3.48 -6.21
N SER A 39 -8.58 -3.64 -5.77
CA SER A 39 -9.65 -2.66 -5.99
C SER A 39 -10.16 -2.22 -4.62
N PHE A 40 -10.05 -0.92 -4.34
CA PHE A 40 -10.59 -0.31 -3.12
C PHE A 40 -11.71 0.65 -3.51
N ARG A 41 -12.76 0.68 -2.71
CA ARG A 41 -13.91 1.57 -2.89
C ARG A 41 -14.57 1.82 -1.54
N ASP A 42 -14.97 3.05 -1.30
CA ASP A 42 -15.86 3.47 -0.22
C ASP A 42 -16.85 4.52 -0.73
N GLU A 43 -17.44 5.30 0.17
CA GLU A 43 -18.42 6.34 -0.15
C GLU A 43 -17.79 7.52 -0.89
N ASP A 44 -16.50 7.78 -0.68
CA ASP A 44 -15.79 8.96 -1.19
C ASP A 44 -15.06 8.69 -2.51
N GLY A 45 -14.84 7.42 -2.88
CA GLY A 45 -14.27 7.11 -4.18
C GLY A 45 -13.82 5.68 -4.38
N GLU A 46 -13.04 5.46 -5.43
CA GLU A 46 -12.43 4.17 -5.75
C GLU A 46 -11.05 4.30 -6.39
N ILE A 47 -10.22 3.26 -6.21
CA ILE A 47 -8.97 3.08 -6.94
C ILE A 47 -8.77 1.63 -7.33
N ARG A 48 -8.12 1.40 -8.48
CA ARG A 48 -7.70 0.07 -8.93
C ARG A 48 -6.22 0.07 -9.21
N LEU A 49 -5.50 -0.86 -8.60
CA LEU A 49 -4.06 -1.00 -8.73
C LEU A 49 -3.73 -2.42 -9.22
N ALA A 50 -2.80 -2.53 -10.17
CA ALA A 50 -2.35 -3.80 -10.71
C ALA A 50 -0.93 -4.14 -10.18
N PRO A 51 -0.80 -4.74 -8.99
CA PRO A 51 0.49 -5.19 -8.47
C PRO A 51 1.10 -6.25 -9.39
N ARG A 52 2.37 -6.04 -9.76
CA ARG A 52 3.12 -6.93 -10.67
C ARG A 52 4.61 -6.89 -10.34
N GLY A 53 5.31 -7.98 -10.64
CA GLY A 53 6.75 -8.08 -10.46
C GLY A 53 7.17 -8.13 -9.00
N LEU A 54 8.37 -7.59 -8.71
CA LEU A 54 8.90 -7.55 -7.35
C LEU A 54 8.19 -6.48 -6.51
N MET A 55 7.96 -6.83 -5.25
CA MET A 55 7.31 -5.97 -4.27
C MET A 55 8.20 -5.83 -3.03
N THR A 56 8.23 -4.64 -2.46
CA THR A 56 8.82 -4.41 -1.14
C THR A 56 7.72 -4.52 -0.09
N LEU A 57 7.95 -5.35 0.92
CA LEU A 57 7.14 -5.41 2.14
C LEU A 57 7.94 -4.78 3.28
N LYS A 58 7.35 -3.80 3.95
CA LYS A 58 7.84 -3.26 5.22
C LYS A 58 6.77 -3.46 6.28
N VAL A 59 7.16 -4.06 7.41
CA VAL A 59 6.32 -4.22 8.60
C VAL A 59 6.97 -3.42 9.72
N THR A 60 6.20 -2.57 10.39
CA THR A 60 6.63 -1.83 11.58
C THR A 60 5.62 -2.08 12.69
N ALA A 61 6.07 -2.61 13.82
CA ALA A 61 5.25 -2.78 15.01
C ALA A 61 5.75 -1.84 16.11
N ARG A 62 4.84 -1.17 16.81
CA ARG A 62 5.14 -0.28 17.93
C ARG A 62 4.25 -0.62 19.11
N ARG A 63 4.86 -0.64 20.29
CA ARG A 63 4.20 -0.67 21.58
C ARG A 63 4.31 0.73 22.16
N GLU A 64 3.18 1.40 22.30
CA GLU A 64 3.04 2.66 23.03
C GLU A 64 2.22 2.35 24.30
N ASP A 65 2.17 3.28 25.25
CA ASP A 65 1.67 2.98 26.61
C ASP A 65 0.18 2.57 26.60
N ASP A 66 -0.63 3.27 25.81
CA ASP A 66 -2.09 3.09 25.73
C ASP A 66 -2.57 2.50 24.41
N HIS A 67 -1.69 2.36 23.42
CA HIS A 67 -2.04 1.80 22.12
C HIS A 67 -0.90 1.03 21.47
N HIS A 68 -1.28 0.12 20.58
CA HIS A 68 -0.35 -0.68 19.80
C HIS A 68 -0.63 -0.43 18.33
N ARG A 69 0.45 -0.30 17.55
CA ARG A 69 0.36 0.04 16.14
C ARG A 69 1.12 -0.96 15.29
N LEU A 70 0.46 -1.43 14.24
CA LEU A 70 1.06 -2.25 13.18
C LEU A 70 0.89 -1.54 11.84
N ASP A 71 1.99 -1.09 11.26
CA ASP A 71 2.01 -0.55 9.89
C ASP A 71 2.51 -1.65 8.93
N ILE A 72 1.66 -2.03 7.98
CA ILE A 72 2.03 -2.89 6.84
C ILE A 72 2.08 -2.02 5.59
N ARG A 73 3.27 -1.91 4.99
CA ARG A 73 3.47 -1.15 3.75
C ARG A 73 3.93 -2.07 2.64
N LEU A 74 3.17 -2.06 1.55
CA LEU A 74 3.51 -2.71 0.29
C LEU A 74 3.81 -1.64 -0.76
N SER A 75 4.89 -1.81 -1.52
CA SER A 75 5.21 -0.96 -2.66
C SER A 75 5.77 -1.74 -3.84
N TRP A 76 5.47 -1.28 -5.04
CA TRP A 76 5.91 -1.89 -6.30
C TRP A 76 6.00 -0.84 -7.39
N HIS A 77 6.69 -1.18 -8.48
CA HIS A 77 6.76 -0.33 -9.66
C HIS A 77 5.60 -0.64 -10.61
N ALA A 78 4.83 0.39 -11.01
CA ALA A 78 3.71 0.23 -11.94
C ALA A 78 4.11 -0.29 -13.33
N LYS A 79 5.38 -0.12 -13.71
CA LYS A 79 5.97 -0.67 -14.95
C LYS A 79 7.07 -1.67 -14.59
N PRO A 80 6.91 -2.97 -14.85
CA PRO A 80 7.99 -3.94 -14.67
C PRO A 80 9.11 -3.61 -15.66
N GLY A 81 10.28 -3.20 -15.17
CA GLY A 81 11.44 -2.92 -16.03
C GLY A 81 12.21 -1.64 -15.78
N ALA A 82 11.88 -0.81 -14.78
CA ALA A 82 12.80 0.25 -14.35
C ALA A 82 13.96 -0.36 -13.55
N LYS A 83 14.83 -1.16 -14.21
CA LYS A 83 16.14 -1.52 -13.66
C LYS A 83 16.92 -0.23 -13.42
N ARG A 84 16.93 0.28 -12.20
CA ARG A 84 18.05 1.12 -11.75
C ARG A 84 19.15 0.17 -11.26
N ASN A 85 19.78 -0.52 -12.20
CA ASN A 85 21.17 -0.94 -12.00
C ASN A 85 22.01 0.35 -12.05
N LYS A 86 21.96 1.16 -10.99
CA LYS A 86 23.06 2.09 -10.74
C LYS A 86 24.15 1.27 -10.06
N THR A 87 25.09 0.79 -10.85
CA THR A 87 26.37 0.31 -10.32
C THR A 87 26.92 1.42 -9.44
N LEU A 88 27.19 1.12 -8.17
CA LEU A 88 27.90 2.03 -7.28
C LEU A 88 29.28 2.27 -7.90
N LYS A 89 29.56 3.50 -8.32
CA LYS A 89 30.93 3.92 -8.58
C LYS A 89 31.50 4.41 -7.26
N VAL A 90 32.35 3.60 -6.64
CA VAL A 90 33.24 4.08 -5.58
C VAL A 90 34.36 4.83 -6.29
N LEU A 91 34.53 6.11 -5.96
CA LEU A 91 35.70 6.88 -6.34
C LEU A 91 36.63 6.84 -5.12
N ASP A 92 37.78 6.19 -5.27
CA ASP A 92 38.90 6.37 -4.37
C ASP A 92 39.65 7.62 -4.86
N GLU A 93 39.81 8.63 -3.99
CA GLU A 93 40.78 9.72 -4.16
C GLU A 93 42.12 9.33 -3.56
#